data_AF-A0A7G9YWM2-F1
#
_entry.id   AF-A0A7G9YWM2-F1
#
_cell.length_a   1.000
_cell.length_b   1.000
_cell.length_c   1.000
_cell.angle_alpha   90.00
_cell.angle_beta   90.00
_cell.angle_gamma   90.00
#
_symmetry.space_group_name_H-M   'P 1'
#
loop_
_entity.id
_entity.type
_entity.pdbx_description
1 polymer ?
#
loop_
_entity_poly.entity_id
_entity_poly.type
_entity_poly.pdbx_seq_one_letter_code
_entity_poly.pdbx_strand_id
1 'polypeptide(L)'
;MANIAFFVGIGFIAILDLAVPHSYIAEESRIPDFEFSANTSLASRAKLMRIGQFTALCIAIHNFPEGLVTFVGGATGDVSFGLMIATAIAIHNIPEGISVSIPIFYATGSRKKAFFYSFMSGVAEPIGALIGFAILFPFLSPFLISSLLAFVAGIMIYISLDELLPAAHKYGGEHHSLAGLLAGMLVMALSLFLFR
;
A
#
# COMPACT_ATOMS: atom_id res chain seq x y z
N MET A 1 -10.56 -17.64 -12.55
CA MET A 1 -11.35 -16.60 -11.87
C MET A 1 -10.50 -15.54 -11.17
N ALA A 2 -9.33 -15.87 -10.61
CA ALA A 2 -8.41 -14.88 -10.03
C ALA A 2 -8.12 -13.69 -10.97
N ASN A 3 -7.88 -13.94 -12.26
CA ASN A 3 -7.68 -12.87 -13.25
C ASN A 3 -8.90 -11.93 -13.36
N ILE A 4 -10.13 -12.47 -13.28
CA ILE A 4 -11.35 -11.64 -13.29
C ILE A 4 -11.39 -10.80 -12.01
N ALA A 5 -11.13 -11.40 -10.85
CA ALA A 5 -11.10 -10.68 -9.58
C ALA A 5 -10.07 -9.54 -9.60
N PHE A 6 -8.90 -9.76 -10.20
CA PHE A 6 -7.87 -8.73 -10.41
C PHE A 6 -8.40 -7.52 -11.20
N PHE A 7 -9.00 -7.74 -12.37
CA PHE A 7 -9.58 -6.65 -13.16
C PHE A 7 -10.79 -6.00 -12.48
N VAL A 8 -11.59 -6.77 -11.73
CA VAL A 8 -12.67 -6.22 -10.89
C VAL A 8 -12.09 -5.31 -9.80
N GLY A 9 -10.95 -5.66 -9.21
CA GLY A 9 -10.21 -4.81 -8.27
C GLY A 9 -9.78 -3.49 -8.87
N ILE A 10 -9.19 -3.53 -10.08
CA ILE A 10 -8.85 -2.33 -10.84
C ILE A 10 -10.10 -1.47 -11.10
N GLY A 11 -11.17 -2.07 -11.61
CA GLY A 11 -12.41 -1.35 -11.90
C GLY A 11 -13.05 -0.74 -10.65
N PHE A 12 -13.05 -1.48 -9.54
CA PHE A 12 -13.58 -1.01 -8.26
C PHE A 12 -12.85 0.23 -7.76
N ILE A 13 -11.51 0.19 -7.70
CA ILE A 13 -10.75 1.35 -7.22
C ILE A 13 -10.80 2.50 -8.22
N ALA A 14 -10.82 2.24 -9.53
CA ALA A 14 -10.98 3.28 -10.54
C ALA A 14 -12.32 4.01 -10.39
N ILE A 15 -13.41 3.31 -10.09
CA ILE A 15 -14.72 3.94 -9.82
C ILE A 15 -14.67 4.79 -8.55
N LEU A 16 -14.06 4.26 -7.48
CA LEU A 16 -13.89 5.02 -6.24
C LEU A 16 -13.03 6.26 -6.47
N ASP A 17 -11.95 6.12 -7.22
CA ASP A 17 -11.06 7.20 -7.59
C ASP A 17 -11.86 8.27 -8.35
N LEU A 18 -12.50 7.93 -9.46
CA LEU A 18 -13.36 8.84 -10.23
C LEU A 18 -14.45 9.52 -9.39
N ALA A 19 -14.96 8.88 -8.33
CA ALA A 19 -15.95 9.45 -7.43
C ALA A 19 -15.37 10.47 -6.43
N VAL A 20 -14.07 10.43 -6.14
CA VAL A 20 -13.39 11.38 -5.26
C VAL A 20 -12.76 12.49 -6.13
N PRO A 21 -13.29 13.72 -6.18
CA PRO A 21 -12.81 14.72 -7.14
C PRO A 21 -11.34 15.12 -6.90
N HIS A 22 -10.36 14.63 -7.68
CA HIS A 22 -8.91 14.95 -7.58
C HIS A 22 -8.39 15.77 -8.77
N SER A 23 -7.40 16.63 -8.50
CA SER A 23 -6.54 17.19 -9.53
C SER A 23 -5.37 16.24 -9.79
N TYR A 24 -5.39 15.58 -10.95
CA TYR A 24 -4.32 14.69 -11.40
C TYR A 24 -2.94 15.34 -11.26
N ILE A 25 -1.90 14.53 -11.00
CA ILE A 25 -0.50 14.94 -11.13
C ILE A 25 -0.14 14.94 -12.63
N ALA A 26 -0.95 15.61 -13.46
CA ALA A 26 -0.62 15.87 -14.84
C ALA A 26 -0.09 17.30 -14.92
N GLU A 27 1.24 17.38 -14.99
CA GLU A 27 1.96 18.45 -15.66
C GLU A 27 1.72 19.89 -15.14
N GLU A 28 2.33 20.23 -14.00
CA GLU A 28 2.66 21.65 -13.75
C GLU A 28 4.07 21.76 -13.15
N SER A 29 4.98 22.18 -14.04
CA SER A 29 6.29 22.83 -13.88
C SER A 29 7.15 22.55 -12.63
N ARG A 30 8.33 21.97 -12.92
CA ARG A 30 9.66 22.19 -12.31
C ARG A 30 9.73 22.60 -10.81
N ILE A 31 10.21 21.64 -10.04
CA ILE A 31 10.90 21.66 -8.74
C ILE A 31 11.54 23.04 -8.37
N PRO A 32 11.14 23.68 -7.26
CA PRO A 32 12.06 24.20 -6.27
C PRO A 32 12.42 23.08 -5.28
N ASP A 33 13.68 23.07 -4.84
CA ASP A 33 14.37 21.98 -4.16
C ASP A 33 13.60 21.31 -3.00
N PHE A 34 13.97 20.05 -2.75
CA PHE A 34 13.44 19.11 -1.76
C PHE A 34 13.79 19.52 -0.31
N GLU A 35 13.40 20.73 0.07
CA GLU A 35 13.43 21.21 1.45
C GLU A 35 11.99 21.33 1.96
N PHE A 36 11.78 21.05 3.25
CA PHE A 36 10.60 21.52 3.96
C PHE A 36 10.65 23.06 3.96
N SER A 37 10.23 23.65 2.86
CA SER A 37 10.25 25.09 2.69
C SER A 37 9.02 25.65 3.38
N ALA A 38 9.23 26.67 4.22
CA ALA A 38 8.14 27.48 4.74
C ALA A 38 7.25 28.07 3.61
N ASN A 39 7.75 28.06 2.36
CA ASN A 39 7.07 28.52 1.16
C ASN A 39 6.32 27.44 0.35
N THR A 40 6.21 26.18 0.81
CA THR A 40 5.34 25.20 0.13
C THR A 40 3.90 25.73 0.14
N SER A 41 3.31 25.97 -1.03
CA SER A 41 1.97 26.54 -1.14
C SER A 41 0.92 25.68 -0.40
N LEU A 42 -0.13 26.33 0.12
CA LEU A 42 -1.23 25.63 0.80
C LEU A 42 -1.88 24.57 -0.09
N ALA A 43 -1.96 24.83 -1.40
CA ALA A 43 -2.45 23.88 -2.39
C ALA A 43 -1.55 22.62 -2.48
N SER A 44 -0.23 22.78 -2.47
CA SER A 44 0.71 21.66 -2.47
C SER A 44 0.66 20.84 -1.19
N ARG A 45 0.47 21.48 -0.02
CA ARG A 45 0.29 20.78 1.27
C ARG A 45 -1.01 19.99 1.33
N ALA A 46 -2.11 20.59 0.87
CA ALA A 46 -3.41 19.89 0.78
C ALA A 46 -3.34 18.68 -0.16
N LYS A 47 -2.63 18.81 -1.29
CA LYS A 47 -2.41 17.70 -2.23
C LYS A 47 -1.61 16.56 -1.60
N LEU A 48 -0.49 16.85 -0.94
CA LEU A 48 0.31 15.85 -0.22
C LEU A 48 -0.47 15.17 0.91
N MET A 49 -1.30 15.92 1.64
CA MET A 49 -2.14 15.34 2.70
C MET A 49 -3.10 14.32 2.10
N ARG A 50 -3.73 14.65 0.98
CA ARG A 50 -4.67 13.78 0.29
C ARG A 50 -4.00 12.50 -0.23
N ILE A 51 -2.85 12.63 -0.90
CA ILE A 51 -2.06 11.48 -1.37
C ILE A 51 -1.81 10.55 -0.18
N GLY A 52 -1.30 11.08 0.94
CA GLY A 52 -1.00 10.28 2.12
C GLY A 52 -2.22 9.62 2.76
N GLN A 53 -3.36 10.32 2.83
CA GLN A 53 -4.61 9.76 3.38
C GLN A 53 -5.21 8.68 2.49
N PHE A 54 -5.18 8.88 1.18
CA PHE A 54 -5.67 7.92 0.20
C PHE A 54 -4.79 6.66 0.20
N THR A 55 -3.47 6.83 0.14
CA THR A 55 -2.52 5.72 0.27
C THR A 55 -2.70 4.96 1.59
N ALA A 56 -2.91 5.65 2.71
CA ALA A 56 -3.18 5.00 4.01
C ALA A 56 -4.46 4.14 3.98
N LEU A 57 -5.54 4.64 3.38
CA LEU A 57 -6.80 3.91 3.24
C LEU A 57 -6.60 2.67 2.37
N CYS A 58 -5.93 2.81 1.24
CA CYS A 58 -5.72 1.71 0.33
C CYS A 58 -4.80 0.63 0.89
N ILE A 59 -3.74 1.01 1.59
CA ILE A 59 -2.88 0.07 2.32
C ILE A 59 -3.68 -0.60 3.44
N ALA A 60 -4.54 0.11 4.17
CA ALA A 60 -5.42 -0.55 5.14
C ALA A 60 -6.32 -1.63 4.47
N ILE A 61 -6.84 -1.36 3.28
CA ILE A 61 -7.61 -2.33 2.49
C ILE A 61 -6.73 -3.50 2.02
N HIS A 62 -5.46 -3.27 1.71
CA HIS A 62 -4.49 -4.29 1.32
C HIS A 62 -4.09 -5.22 2.46
N ASN A 63 -3.80 -4.63 3.61
CA ASN A 63 -3.23 -5.34 4.76
C ASN A 63 -4.30 -6.19 5.46
N PHE A 64 -5.59 -5.89 5.28
CA PHE A 64 -6.66 -6.72 5.82
C PHE A 64 -6.65 -8.16 5.23
N PRO A 65 -6.68 -8.36 3.89
CA PRO A 65 -6.51 -9.67 3.29
C PRO A 65 -5.15 -10.33 3.55
N GLU A 66 -4.08 -9.54 3.68
CA GLU A 66 -2.78 -10.06 4.08
C GLU A 66 -2.85 -10.70 5.47
N GLY A 67 -3.35 -9.99 6.48
CA GLY A 67 -3.51 -10.52 7.83
C GLY A 67 -4.39 -11.76 7.91
N LEU A 68 -5.46 -11.82 7.10
CA LEU A 68 -6.31 -13.01 6.95
C LEU A 68 -5.49 -14.22 6.49
N VAL A 69 -4.61 -14.05 5.51
CA VAL A 69 -3.76 -15.13 4.97
C VAL A 69 -2.63 -15.47 5.94
N THR A 70 -2.02 -14.48 6.60
CA THR A 70 -1.03 -14.69 7.67
C THR A 70 -1.56 -15.61 8.75
N PHE A 71 -2.81 -15.38 9.17
CA PHE A 71 -3.47 -16.23 10.15
C PHE A 71 -3.63 -17.67 9.63
N VAL A 72 -4.20 -17.85 8.44
CA VAL A 72 -4.41 -19.20 7.87
C VAL A 72 -3.09 -19.96 7.71
N GLY A 73 -2.03 -19.26 7.29
CA GLY A 73 -0.68 -19.82 7.19
C GLY A 73 -0.10 -20.22 8.55
N GLY A 74 -0.24 -19.36 9.56
CA GLY A 74 0.21 -19.67 10.94
C GLY A 74 -0.63 -20.73 11.66
N ALA A 75 -1.90 -20.89 11.29
CA ALA A 75 -2.81 -21.89 11.86
C ALA A 75 -2.52 -23.34 11.41
N THR A 76 -1.49 -23.54 10.58
CA THR A 76 -1.00 -24.87 10.14
C THR A 76 -0.37 -25.69 11.27
N GLY A 77 -0.04 -25.06 12.40
CA GLY A 77 0.59 -25.71 13.56
C GLY A 77 2.12 -25.75 13.52
N ASP A 78 2.73 -25.30 12.42
CA ASP A 78 4.18 -25.15 12.29
C ASP A 78 4.61 -23.73 12.71
N VAL A 79 5.20 -23.63 13.90
CA VAL A 79 5.70 -22.35 14.45
C VAL A 79 6.83 -21.77 13.59
N SER A 80 7.67 -22.60 12.98
CA SER A 80 8.76 -22.14 12.11
C SER A 80 8.21 -21.48 10.86
N PHE A 81 7.19 -22.09 10.25
CA PHE A 81 6.49 -21.52 9.10
C PHE A 81 5.76 -20.22 9.46
N GLY A 82 5.08 -20.18 10.60
CA GLY A 82 4.44 -18.96 11.10
C GLY A 82 5.42 -17.79 11.33
N LEU A 83 6.59 -18.06 11.93
CA LEU A 83 7.64 -17.05 12.13
C LEU A 83 8.24 -16.56 10.82
N MET A 84 8.41 -17.45 9.84
CA MET A 84 8.87 -17.09 8.50
C MET A 84 7.90 -16.13 7.82
N ILE A 85 6.60 -16.45 7.80
CA ILE A 85 5.56 -15.58 7.22
C ILE A 85 5.54 -14.22 7.94
N ALA A 86 5.50 -14.23 9.27
CA ALA A 86 5.45 -12.99 10.04
C ALA A 86 6.66 -12.08 9.77
N THR A 87 7.86 -12.66 9.60
CA THR A 87 9.07 -11.91 9.27
C THR A 87 9.02 -11.34 7.84
N ALA A 88 8.55 -12.14 6.87
CA ALA A 88 8.43 -11.68 5.49
C ALA A 88 7.46 -10.49 5.37
N ILE A 89 6.33 -10.56 6.07
CA ILE A 89 5.31 -9.51 6.09
C ILE A 89 5.81 -8.28 6.84
N ALA A 90 6.48 -8.45 7.97
CA ALA A 90 7.08 -7.32 8.69
C ALA A 90 8.05 -6.52 7.80
N ILE A 91 8.83 -7.20 6.95
CA ILE A 91 9.73 -6.54 5.99
C ILE A 91 8.93 -5.85 4.88
N HIS A 92 7.85 -6.46 4.38
CA HIS A 92 6.98 -5.90 3.35
C HIS A 92 6.27 -4.60 3.80
N ASN A 93 5.84 -4.56 5.07
CA ASN A 93 5.13 -3.42 5.65
C ASN A 93 6.02 -2.17 5.85
N ILE A 94 7.35 -2.31 5.85
CA ILE A 94 8.26 -1.16 6.01
C ILE A 94 8.12 -0.21 4.81
N PRO A 95 8.32 -0.64 3.55
CA PRO A 95 8.03 0.17 2.36
C PRO A 95 6.62 0.79 2.36
N GLU A 96 5.60 0.02 2.72
CA GLU A 96 4.22 0.50 2.76
C GLU A 96 4.04 1.64 3.77
N GLY A 97 4.54 1.47 4.99
CA GLY A 97 4.46 2.49 6.02
C GLY A 97 5.21 3.77 5.63
N ILE A 98 6.32 3.66 4.91
CA ILE A 98 7.07 4.80 4.36
C ILE A 98 6.22 5.53 3.30
N SER A 99 5.54 4.79 2.41
CA SER A 99 4.69 5.37 1.36
C SER A 99 3.53 6.20 1.91
N VAL A 100 3.00 5.85 3.09
CA VAL A 100 2.01 6.64 3.82
C VAL A 100 2.64 7.82 4.56
N SER A 101 3.75 7.57 5.26
CA SER A 101 4.32 8.51 6.22
C SER A 101 4.95 9.74 5.55
N ILE A 102 5.65 9.56 4.43
CA ILE A 102 6.34 10.65 3.72
C ILE A 102 5.38 11.75 3.27
N PRO A 103 4.32 11.49 2.47
CA PRO A 103 3.42 12.55 2.01
C PRO A 103 2.74 13.28 3.17
N ILE A 104 2.35 12.57 4.23
CA ILE A 104 1.74 13.18 5.42
C ILE A 104 2.73 14.04 6.20
N PHE A 105 3.98 13.61 6.32
CA PHE A 105 5.02 14.40 6.96
C PHE A 105 5.25 15.70 6.19
N TYR A 106 5.41 15.66 4.86
CA TYR A 106 5.62 16.87 4.06
C TYR A 106 4.38 17.76 3.97
N ALA A 107 3.18 17.21 4.10
CA ALA A 107 1.95 17.99 4.19
C ALA A 107 1.81 18.74 5.52
N THR A 108 2.24 18.14 6.63
CA THR A 108 1.89 18.60 7.99
C THR A 108 3.07 19.06 8.84
N GLY A 109 4.30 18.73 8.47
CA GLY A 109 5.51 18.87 9.30
C GLY A 109 5.53 17.96 10.54
N SER A 110 4.54 17.08 10.74
CA SER A 110 4.38 16.32 11.98
C SER A 110 4.73 14.85 11.81
N ARG A 111 5.86 14.44 12.41
CA ARG A 111 6.26 13.00 12.49
C ARG A 111 5.21 12.15 13.22
N LYS A 112 4.55 12.71 14.23
CA LYS A 112 3.49 12.02 14.98
C LYS A 112 2.28 11.72 14.10
N LYS A 113 1.86 12.67 13.26
CA LYS A 113 0.76 12.44 12.32
C LYS A 113 1.14 11.39 11.28
N ALA A 114 2.32 11.51 10.68
CA ALA A 114 2.83 10.53 9.71
C ALA A 114 2.83 9.10 10.30
N PHE A 115 3.41 8.94 11.50
CA PHE A 115 3.40 7.68 12.22
C PHE A 115 1.97 7.17 12.49
N PHE A 116 1.08 8.04 12.97
CA PHE A 116 -0.28 7.63 13.32
C PHE A 116 -1.06 7.09 12.11
N TYR A 117 -0.98 7.75 10.95
CA TYR A 117 -1.66 7.27 9.75
C TYR A 117 -1.09 5.93 9.26
N SER A 118 0.24 5.79 9.23
CA SER A 118 0.89 4.53 8.86
C SER A 118 0.60 3.41 9.87
N PHE A 119 0.55 3.72 11.15
CA PHE A 119 0.21 2.74 12.18
C PHE A 119 -1.26 2.31 12.06
N MET A 120 -2.18 3.25 11.85
CA MET A 120 -3.60 2.94 11.65
C MET A 120 -3.85 2.11 10.39
N SER A 121 -3.11 2.32 9.29
CA SER A 121 -3.22 1.44 8.13
C SER A 121 -2.69 0.03 8.43
N GLY A 122 -1.57 -0.09 9.15
CA GLY A 122 -1.01 -1.37 9.56
C GLY A 122 -1.89 -2.15 10.55
N VAL A 123 -2.70 -1.47 11.38
CA VAL A 123 -3.66 -2.12 12.29
C VAL A 123 -4.73 -2.95 11.54
N ALA A 124 -4.94 -2.70 10.24
CA ALA A 124 -5.83 -3.52 9.44
C ALA A 124 -5.38 -5.00 9.35
N GLU A 125 -4.08 -5.26 9.44
CA GLU A 125 -3.51 -6.62 9.39
C GLU A 125 -3.91 -7.48 10.60
N PRO A 126 -3.64 -7.08 11.87
CA PRO A 126 -4.09 -7.87 13.02
C PRO A 126 -5.61 -7.97 13.11
N ILE A 127 -6.36 -6.96 12.62
CA ILE A 127 -7.81 -7.03 12.51
C ILE A 127 -8.23 -8.11 11.51
N GLY A 128 -7.60 -8.14 10.33
CA GLY A 128 -7.82 -9.15 9.30
C GLY A 128 -7.50 -10.56 9.79
N ALA A 129 -6.39 -10.72 10.51
CA ALA A 129 -6.01 -11.98 11.15
C ALA A 129 -7.05 -12.44 12.19
N LEU A 130 -7.52 -11.54 13.06
CA LEU A 130 -8.49 -11.86 14.10
C LEU A 130 -9.86 -12.23 13.53
N ILE A 131 -10.36 -11.44 12.57
CA ILE A 131 -11.63 -11.72 11.88
C ILE A 131 -11.51 -13.01 11.06
N GLY A 132 -10.35 -13.22 10.43
CA GLY A 132 -9.99 -14.44 9.75
C GLY A 132 -10.14 -15.66 10.62
N PHE A 133 -9.53 -15.62 11.80
CA PHE A 133 -9.63 -16.69 12.79
C PHE A 133 -11.04 -16.89 13.33
N ALA A 134 -11.66 -15.82 13.83
CA ALA A 134 -12.85 -15.92 14.66
C ALA A 134 -14.14 -16.16 13.85
N ILE A 135 -14.17 -15.67 12.60
CA ILE A 135 -15.41 -15.59 11.81
C ILE A 135 -15.27 -16.29 10.47
N LEU A 136 -14.19 -16.00 9.74
CA LEU A 136 -14.10 -16.41 8.33
C LEU A 136 -13.51 -17.80 8.13
N PHE A 137 -12.74 -18.33 9.09
CA PHE A 137 -12.00 -19.59 8.95
C PHE A 137 -12.80 -20.75 8.33
N PRO A 138 -14.06 -21.04 8.73
CA PRO A 138 -14.85 -22.11 8.13
C PRO A 138 -15.24 -21.89 6.66
N PHE A 139 -15.19 -20.64 6.19
CA PHE A 139 -15.63 -20.21 4.86
C PHE A 139 -14.44 -19.92 3.91
N LEU A 140 -13.21 -19.91 4.44
CA LEU A 140 -12.00 -19.63 3.66
C LEU A 140 -11.61 -20.84 2.81
N SER A 141 -12.17 -20.91 1.61
CA SER A 141 -11.68 -21.83 0.57
C SER A 141 -10.43 -21.26 -0.12
N PRO A 142 -9.53 -22.12 -0.66
CA PRO A 142 -8.41 -21.66 -1.47
C PRO A 142 -8.85 -20.75 -2.62
N PHE A 143 -10.01 -21.04 -3.21
CA PHE A 143 -10.62 -20.22 -4.25
C PHE A 143 -10.94 -18.79 -3.78
N LEU A 144 -11.54 -18.65 -2.59
CA LEU A 144 -11.89 -17.34 -2.03
C LEU A 144 -10.63 -16.54 -1.70
N ILE A 145 -9.63 -17.17 -1.07
CA ILE A 145 -8.35 -16.52 -0.75
C ILE A 145 -7.66 -16.04 -2.03
N SER A 146 -7.51 -16.90 -3.04
CA SER A 146 -6.88 -16.50 -4.31
C SER A 146 -7.64 -15.40 -5.04
N SER A 147 -8.97 -15.39 -4.97
CA SER A 147 -9.80 -14.34 -5.58
C SER A 147 -9.66 -13.01 -4.84
N LEU A 148 -9.64 -13.04 -3.50
CA LEU A 148 -9.46 -11.85 -2.66
C LEU A 148 -8.09 -11.22 -2.86
N LEU A 149 -7.02 -12.03 -2.82
CA LEU A 149 -5.65 -11.54 -3.08
C LEU A 149 -5.50 -10.97 -4.48
N ALA A 150 -6.10 -11.61 -5.50
CA ALA A 150 -6.06 -11.10 -6.86
C ALA A 150 -6.80 -9.76 -6.99
N PHE A 151 -7.98 -9.63 -6.37
CA PHE A 151 -8.73 -8.37 -6.31
C PHE A 151 -7.91 -7.24 -5.68
N VAL A 152 -7.29 -7.51 -4.53
CA VAL A 152 -6.41 -6.56 -3.83
C VAL A 152 -5.18 -6.20 -4.66
N ALA A 153 -4.56 -7.16 -5.35
CA ALA A 153 -3.43 -6.89 -6.25
C ALA A 153 -3.83 -5.94 -7.38
N GLY A 154 -5.06 -6.06 -7.90
CA GLY A 154 -5.62 -5.12 -8.88
C GLY A 154 -5.73 -3.70 -8.33
N ILE A 155 -6.21 -3.55 -7.09
CA ILE A 155 -6.27 -2.27 -6.39
C ILE A 155 -4.87 -1.64 -6.27
N MET A 156 -3.88 -2.41 -5.81
CA MET A 156 -2.53 -1.91 -5.59
C MET A 156 -1.81 -1.52 -6.89
N ILE A 157 -2.04 -2.25 -7.99
CA ILE A 157 -1.52 -1.88 -9.31
C ILE A 157 -2.06 -0.52 -9.76
N TYR A 158 -3.38 -0.30 -9.65
CA TYR A 158 -3.99 0.98 -10.03
C TYR A 158 -3.37 2.14 -9.26
N ILE A 159 -3.32 2.05 -7.93
CA ILE A 159 -2.82 3.14 -7.08
C ILE A 159 -1.32 3.37 -7.27
N SER A 160 -0.55 2.30 -7.47
CA SER A 160 0.88 2.40 -7.75
C SER A 160 1.14 3.21 -9.02
N LEU A 161 0.32 3.02 -10.06
CA LEU A 161 0.49 3.68 -11.34
C LEU A 161 -0.14 5.08 -11.40
N ASP A 162 -1.32 5.26 -10.78
CA ASP A 162 -2.09 6.50 -10.89
C ASP A 162 -1.68 7.55 -9.84
N GLU A 163 -1.30 7.11 -8.64
CA GLU A 163 -1.00 8.04 -7.53
C GLU A 163 0.47 8.00 -7.12
N LEU A 164 1.02 6.81 -6.81
CA LEU A 164 2.37 6.71 -6.22
C LEU A 164 3.49 7.01 -7.21
N LEU A 165 3.44 6.46 -8.42
CA LEU A 165 4.47 6.68 -9.43
C LEU A 165 4.49 8.14 -9.92
N PRO A 166 3.36 8.80 -10.22
CA PRO A 166 3.35 10.22 -10.57
C PRO A 166 3.80 11.12 -9.41
N ALA A 167 3.45 10.78 -8.16
CA ALA A 167 3.96 11.48 -6.99
C ALA A 167 5.48 11.30 -6.87
N ALA A 168 6.00 10.09 -7.01
CA ALA A 168 7.44 9.83 -7.01
C ALA A 168 8.15 10.64 -8.10
N HIS A 169 7.62 10.65 -9.33
CA HIS A 169 8.19 11.45 -10.42
C HIS A 169 8.20 12.95 -10.11
N LYS A 170 7.10 13.48 -9.59
CA LYS A 170 6.96 14.91 -9.28
C LYS A 170 7.90 15.36 -8.16
N TYR A 171 8.07 14.55 -7.12
CA TYR A 171 8.78 14.96 -5.91
C TYR A 171 10.22 14.40 -5.82
N GLY A 172 10.49 13.23 -6.41
CA GLY A 172 11.80 12.56 -6.38
C GLY A 172 12.57 12.62 -7.71
N GLY A 173 11.95 13.06 -8.80
CA GLY A 173 12.55 13.11 -10.13
C GLY A 173 12.46 11.79 -10.91
N GLU A 174 12.56 11.88 -12.24
CA GLU A 174 12.31 10.75 -13.15
C GLU A 174 13.21 9.53 -12.88
N HIS A 175 14.53 9.72 -12.91
CA HIS A 175 15.47 8.61 -12.79
C HIS A 175 15.45 7.95 -11.41
N HIS A 176 15.26 8.72 -10.34
CA HIS A 176 15.19 8.15 -8.98
C HIS A 176 13.91 7.34 -8.78
N SER A 177 12.80 7.79 -9.35
CA SER A 177 11.52 7.08 -9.26
C SER A 177 11.57 5.75 -10.01
N LEU A 178 12.13 5.76 -11.23
CA LEU A 178 12.31 4.53 -11.99
C LEU A 178 13.29 3.58 -11.30
N ALA A 179 14.40 4.09 -10.77
CA ALA A 179 15.35 3.27 -10.02
C ALA A 179 14.71 2.66 -8.77
N GLY A 180 13.90 3.43 -8.03
CA GLY A 180 13.14 2.94 -6.87
C GLY A 180 12.12 1.86 -7.25
N LEU A 181 11.38 2.05 -8.34
CA LEU A 181 10.45 1.05 -8.88
C LEU A 181 11.18 -0.26 -9.22
N LEU A 182 12.26 -0.18 -10.01
CA LEU A 182 13.04 -1.35 -10.42
C LEU A 182 13.68 -2.05 -9.22
N ALA A 183 14.19 -1.29 -8.25
CA ALA A 183 14.75 -1.85 -7.01
C ALA A 183 13.67 -2.57 -6.19
N GLY A 184 12.48 -1.97 -6.04
CA GLY A 184 11.35 -2.61 -5.36
C GLY A 184 10.91 -3.90 -6.05
N MET A 185 10.78 -3.88 -7.38
CA MET A 185 10.49 -5.08 -8.18
C MET A 185 11.55 -6.17 -7.99
N LEU A 186 12.83 -5.80 -7.97
CA LEU A 186 13.92 -6.74 -7.75
C LEU A 186 13.88 -7.35 -6.35
N VAL A 187 13.64 -6.54 -5.31
CA VAL A 187 13.51 -7.02 -3.92
C VAL A 187 12.35 -8.01 -3.80
N MET A 188 11.19 -7.71 -4.40
CA MET A 188 10.05 -8.62 -4.40
C MET A 188 10.31 -9.89 -5.21
N ALA A 189 11.02 -9.80 -6.34
CA ALA A 189 11.38 -10.98 -7.11
C ALA A 189 12.36 -11.89 -6.35
N LEU A 190 13.34 -11.31 -5.65
CA LEU A 190 14.31 -12.03 -4.84
C LEU A 190 13.66 -12.67 -3.61
N SER A 191 12.75 -11.97 -2.93
CA SER A 191 12.04 -12.55 -1.79
C SER A 191 11.22 -13.79 -2.21
N LEU A 192 10.50 -13.70 -3.33
CA LEU A 192 9.77 -14.85 -3.88
C LEU A 192 10.67 -16.01 -4.29
N PHE A 193 11.91 -15.75 -4.71
CA PHE A 193 12.87 -16.81 -5.03
C PHE A 193 13.43 -17.46 -3.75
N LEU A 194 13.71 -16.67 -2.72
CA LEU A 194 14.32 -17.13 -1.47
C LEU A 194 13.34 -17.85 -0.54
N PHE A 195 12.04 -17.49 -0.58
CA PHE A 195 11.00 -18.06 0.29
C PHE A 195 10.12 -19.13 -0.40
N ARG A 196 10.57 -19.66 -1.54
CA ARG A 196 9.94 -20.79 -2.25
C ARG A 196 10.36 -22.14 -1.70
#